data_AF-A0A2D6JW12-F1
#
_entry.id   AF-A0A2D6JW12-F1
#
_cell.length_a   1.000
_cell.length_b   1.000
_cell.length_c   1.000
_cell.angle_alpha   90.00
_cell.angle_beta   90.00
_cell.angle_gamma   90.00
#
_symmetry.space_group_name_H-M   'P 1'
#
loop_
_entity.id
_entity.type
_entity.pdbx_description
1 polymer ?
#
loop_
_entity_poly.entity_id
_entity_poly.type
_entity_poly.pdbx_seq_one_letter_code
_entity_poly.pdbx_strand_id
1 'polypeptide(L)'
;MKFPRTIRLDIHDANAFPLAAEPEEWAVTGTFAFADADPAAMTGKEQLAFKNGWLGTENFGRSTFVQVSVIPDEQFKAVVRNLAAHLHENYGAPDMLAAVEAARGAQKTGEFSRKRLMV
;
A
#
# COMPACT_ATOMS: atom_id res chain seq x y z
N MET A 1 -14.35 -10.42 0.86
CA MET A 1 -14.68 -9.00 1.19
C MET A 1 -14.19 -8.07 0.08
N LYS A 2 -14.60 -6.78 0.02
CA LYS A 2 -14.04 -5.83 -0.96
C LYS A 2 -12.63 -5.38 -0.54
N PHE A 3 -11.68 -5.36 -1.45
CA PHE A 3 -10.28 -5.02 -1.17
C PHE A 3 -9.62 -4.32 -2.37
N PRO A 4 -8.64 -3.41 -2.14
CA PRO A 4 -7.91 -2.75 -3.22
C PRO A 4 -6.99 -3.70 -3.97
N ARG A 5 -7.01 -3.59 -5.30
CA ARG A 5 -6.14 -4.34 -6.21
C ARG A 5 -5.52 -3.35 -7.18
N THR A 6 -4.21 -3.40 -7.35
CA THR A 6 -3.46 -2.43 -8.18
C THR A 6 -3.88 -2.50 -9.63
N ILE A 7 -3.88 -1.35 -10.30
CA ILE A 7 -4.06 -1.26 -11.75
C ILE A 7 -2.98 -0.35 -12.32
N ARG A 8 -2.38 -0.76 -13.44
CA ARG A 8 -1.39 0.02 -14.15
C ARG A 8 -2.01 0.47 -15.47
N LEU A 9 -2.37 1.76 -15.55
CA LEU A 9 -3.05 2.34 -16.72
C LEU A 9 -2.06 2.71 -17.84
N ASP A 10 -0.83 3.06 -17.46
CA ASP A 10 0.25 3.46 -18.33
C ASP A 10 1.61 3.20 -17.63
N ILE A 11 2.70 3.66 -18.24
CA ILE A 11 4.05 3.56 -17.67
C ILE A 11 4.32 4.57 -16.55
N HIS A 12 3.35 5.42 -16.18
CA HIS A 12 3.56 6.51 -15.23
C HIS A 12 4.06 5.99 -13.87
N ASP A 13 3.48 4.92 -13.34
CA ASP A 13 3.91 4.35 -12.04
C ASP A 13 5.38 3.93 -12.07
N ALA A 14 5.87 3.35 -13.17
CA ALA A 14 7.27 2.95 -13.34
C ALA A 14 8.23 4.16 -13.46
N ASN A 15 7.75 5.30 -13.95
CA ASN A 15 8.54 6.53 -14.06
C ASN A 15 8.49 7.37 -12.77
N ALA A 16 7.37 7.31 -12.05
CA ALA A 16 7.09 8.12 -10.87
C ALA A 16 7.72 7.54 -9.61
N PHE A 17 7.72 6.21 -9.46
CA PHE A 17 8.16 5.53 -8.25
C PHE A 17 9.46 4.75 -8.48
N PRO A 18 10.35 4.68 -7.46
CA PRO A 18 11.54 3.83 -7.52
C PRO A 18 11.21 2.35 -7.76
N LEU A 19 10.09 1.89 -7.18
CA LEU A 19 9.53 0.58 -7.40
C LEU A 19 8.02 0.72 -7.64
N ALA A 20 7.57 0.31 -8.82
CA ALA A 20 6.16 0.24 -9.15
C ALA A 20 5.57 -1.10 -8.67
N ALA A 21 4.39 -1.03 -8.08
CA ALA A 21 3.60 -2.20 -7.75
C ALA A 21 3.19 -2.93 -9.04
N GLU A 22 3.26 -4.26 -9.04
CA GLU A 22 2.78 -5.07 -10.16
C GLU A 22 1.27 -4.93 -10.33
N PRO A 23 0.74 -4.94 -11.57
CA PRO A 23 -0.71 -4.89 -11.78
C PRO A 23 -1.36 -6.12 -11.16
N GLU A 24 -2.59 -5.95 -10.68
CA GLU A 24 -3.40 -7.01 -10.09
C GLU A 24 -2.90 -7.58 -8.73
N GLU A 25 -1.86 -7.01 -8.12
CA GLU A 25 -1.51 -7.36 -6.75
C GLU A 25 -2.45 -6.69 -5.73
N TRP A 26 -2.59 -7.28 -4.55
CA TRP A 26 -3.39 -6.67 -3.48
C TRP A 26 -2.66 -5.47 -2.87
N ALA A 27 -3.40 -4.41 -2.56
CA ALA A 27 -2.81 -3.16 -2.07
C ALA A 27 -3.43 -2.67 -0.74
N VAL A 28 -2.62 -1.94 0.01
CA VAL A 28 -3.02 -1.21 1.22
C VAL A 28 -2.64 0.27 1.11
N THR A 29 -3.15 1.11 2.02
CA THR A 29 -2.69 2.49 2.11
C THR A 29 -1.26 2.51 2.65
N GLY A 30 -0.31 3.00 1.86
CA GLY A 30 1.12 3.08 2.20
C GLY A 30 1.53 4.39 2.85
N THR A 31 0.61 5.12 3.49
CA THR A 31 0.90 6.41 4.14
C THR A 31 1.70 6.26 5.43
N PHE A 32 1.66 5.08 6.06
CA PHE A 32 2.48 4.76 7.24
C PHE A 32 3.98 4.87 6.97
N ALA A 33 4.41 4.70 5.71
CA ALA A 33 5.80 4.83 5.30
C ALA A 33 6.36 6.26 5.46
N PHE A 34 5.49 7.23 5.79
CA PHE A 34 5.85 8.63 5.97
C PHE A 34 5.52 9.15 7.38
N ALA A 35 5.27 8.25 8.35
CA ALA A 35 4.91 8.65 9.71
C ALA A 35 5.97 9.55 10.37
N ASP A 36 7.25 9.32 10.08
CA ASP A 36 8.39 10.09 10.60
C ASP A 36 8.97 11.10 9.59
N ALA A 37 8.33 11.26 8.42
CA ALA A 37 8.86 12.12 7.37
C ALA A 37 8.42 13.58 7.56
N ASP A 38 9.36 14.52 7.49
CA ASP A 38 9.05 15.95 7.46
C ASP A 38 8.50 16.35 6.08
N PRO A 39 7.23 16.79 5.97
CA PRO A 39 6.65 17.21 4.70
C PRO A 39 7.42 18.32 3.99
N ALA A 40 8.14 19.17 4.75
CA ALA A 40 8.95 20.26 4.19
C ALA A 40 10.28 19.78 3.60
N ALA A 41 10.77 18.61 4.01
CA ALA A 41 12.00 18.00 3.51
C ALA A 41 11.78 17.02 2.35
N MET A 42 10.51 16.66 2.06
CA MET A 42 10.18 15.72 0.98
C MET A 42 10.46 16.30 -0.41
N THR A 43 11.19 15.54 -1.22
CA THR A 43 11.34 15.79 -2.66
C THR A 43 9.99 15.66 -3.38
N GLY A 44 9.88 16.21 -4.60
CA GLY A 44 8.63 16.14 -5.38
C GLY A 44 8.11 14.72 -5.62
N LYS A 45 9.01 13.73 -5.74
CA LYS A 45 8.63 12.31 -5.90
C LYS A 45 8.12 11.70 -4.59
N GLU A 46 8.71 12.07 -3.45
CA GLU A 46 8.26 11.63 -2.13
C GLU A 46 6.91 12.24 -1.77
N GLN A 47 6.68 13.52 -2.08
CA GLN A 47 5.36 14.14 -1.92
C GLN A 47 4.30 13.49 -2.82
N LEU A 48 4.67 13.09 -4.04
CA LEU A 48 3.77 12.36 -4.94
C LEU A 48 3.43 10.99 -4.37
N ALA A 49 4.43 10.25 -3.87
CA ALA A 49 4.27 8.97 -3.21
C ALA A 49 3.45 9.06 -1.91
N PHE A 50 3.59 10.15 -1.15
CA PHE A 50 2.75 10.45 0.02
C PHE A 50 1.29 10.71 -0.37
N LYS A 51 1.06 11.52 -1.42
CA LYS A 51 -0.29 11.89 -1.88
C LYS A 51 -1.04 10.77 -2.61
N ASN A 52 -0.31 9.83 -3.24
CA ASN A 52 -0.85 8.83 -4.16
C ASN A 52 -0.59 7.37 -3.72
N GLY A 53 -0.14 7.16 -2.48
CA GLY A 53 0.59 5.96 -2.10
C GLY A 53 -0.26 4.73 -1.77
N TRP A 54 -0.81 4.06 -2.77
CA TRP A 54 -1.10 2.63 -2.61
C TRP A 54 0.21 1.86 -2.57
N LEU A 55 0.28 0.87 -1.69
CA LEU A 55 1.42 -0.03 -1.52
C LEU A 55 0.96 -1.43 -1.86
N GLY A 56 1.63 -2.05 -2.84
CA GLY A 56 1.49 -3.46 -3.17
C GLY A 56 1.93 -4.33 -1.99
N THR A 57 1.35 -5.52 -1.85
CA THR A 57 1.61 -6.41 -0.72
C THR A 57 2.40 -7.64 -1.11
N GLU A 58 2.80 -7.74 -2.39
CA GLU A 58 3.66 -8.80 -2.90
C GLU A 58 5.08 -8.28 -3.09
N ASN A 59 5.26 -7.15 -3.80
CA ASN A 59 6.57 -6.57 -4.06
C ASN A 59 6.86 -5.28 -3.26
N PHE A 60 5.89 -4.76 -2.52
CA PHE A 60 5.98 -3.48 -1.78
C PHE A 60 6.33 -2.26 -2.66
N GLY A 61 5.99 -2.34 -3.94
CA GLY A 61 6.00 -1.23 -4.87
C GLY A 61 4.80 -0.30 -4.68
N ARG A 62 4.85 0.87 -5.32
CA ARG A 62 3.77 1.85 -5.26
C ARG A 62 2.91 1.83 -6.52
N SER A 63 1.62 2.08 -6.37
CA SER A 63 0.73 2.35 -7.50
C SER A 63 -0.08 3.62 -7.27
N THR A 64 -0.35 4.35 -8.34
CA THR A 64 -1.22 5.53 -8.29
C THR A 64 -2.69 5.13 -8.20
N PHE A 65 -3.06 3.99 -8.79
CA PHE A 65 -4.45 3.58 -8.94
C PHE A 65 -4.70 2.15 -8.44
N VAL A 66 -5.90 1.98 -7.89
CA VAL A 66 -6.44 0.67 -7.53
C VAL A 66 -7.86 0.57 -8.05
N GLN A 67 -8.28 -0.66 -8.31
CA GLN A 67 -9.67 -1.04 -8.42
C GLN A 67 -10.12 -1.78 -7.15
N VAL A 68 -11.42 -1.84 -6.90
CA VAL A 68 -11.96 -2.65 -5.82
C VAL A 68 -12.35 -4.01 -6.37
N SER A 69 -11.81 -5.07 -5.75
CA SER A 69 -12.11 -6.46 -6.11
C SER A 69 -12.51 -7.27 -4.88
N VAL A 70 -13.12 -8.44 -5.09
CA VAL A 70 -13.44 -9.34 -3.99
C VAL A 70 -12.21 -10.16 -3.64
N ILE A 71 -11.68 -9.98 -2.43
CA ILE A 71 -10.59 -10.79 -1.91
C ILE A 71 -11.14 -12.04 -1.18
N PRO A 72 -10.61 -13.24 -1.48
CA PRO A 72 -10.83 -14.45 -0.68
C PRO A 72 -10.11 -14.39 0.67
N ASP A 73 -10.65 -15.07 1.68
CA ASP A 73 -10.09 -15.05 3.05
C ASP A 73 -8.65 -15.57 3.13
N GLU A 74 -8.29 -16.55 2.31
CA GLU A 74 -6.92 -17.08 2.25
C GLU A 74 -5.93 -16.04 1.72
N GLN A 75 -6.30 -15.35 0.63
CA GLN A 75 -5.50 -14.29 0.04
C GLN A 75 -5.38 -13.11 1.01
N PHE A 76 -6.46 -12.76 1.71
CA PHE A 76 -6.42 -11.74 2.75
C PHE A 76 -5.45 -12.12 3.89
N LYS A 77 -5.43 -13.37 4.33
CA LYS A 77 -4.43 -13.85 5.29
C LYS A 77 -3.02 -13.74 4.75
N ALA A 78 -2.80 -13.99 3.46
CA ALA A 78 -1.49 -13.81 2.82
C ALA A 78 -1.05 -12.33 2.84
N VAL A 79 -1.93 -11.41 2.47
CA VAL A 79 -1.68 -9.96 2.54
C VAL A 79 -1.24 -9.55 3.95
N VAL A 80 -1.98 -9.98 4.98
CA VAL A 80 -1.65 -9.65 6.38
C VAL A 80 -0.28 -10.22 6.77
N ARG A 81 0.05 -11.45 6.37
CA ARG A 81 1.35 -12.06 6.67
C ARG A 81 2.50 -11.31 6.00
N ASN A 82 2.38 -11.03 4.70
CA ASN A 82 3.41 -10.33 3.94
C ASN A 82 3.64 -8.93 4.52
N LEU A 83 2.56 -8.19 4.76
CA LEU A 83 2.63 -6.85 5.32
C LEU A 83 3.22 -6.86 6.74
N ALA A 84 2.86 -7.82 7.59
CA ALA A 84 3.45 -7.95 8.91
C ALA A 84 4.95 -8.21 8.86
N ALA A 85 5.41 -9.13 8.00
CA ALA A 85 6.84 -9.37 7.80
C ALA A 85 7.56 -8.10 7.35
N HIS A 86 7.00 -7.38 6.37
CA HIS A 86 7.58 -6.13 5.88
C HIS A 86 7.63 -5.03 6.95
N LEU A 87 6.58 -4.88 7.76
CA LEU A 87 6.55 -3.94 8.89
C LEU A 87 7.59 -4.27 9.96
N HIS A 88 7.78 -5.55 10.26
CA HIS A 88 8.80 -5.98 11.21
C HIS A 88 10.22 -5.71 10.67
N GLU A 89 10.50 -6.07 9.43
CA GLU A 89 11.82 -5.96 8.82
C GLU A 89 12.23 -4.52 8.50
N ASN A 90 11.30 -3.68 8.02
CA ASN A 90 11.62 -2.36 7.46
C ASN A 90 11.18 -1.20 8.34
N TYR A 91 10.23 -1.42 9.25
CA TYR A 91 9.65 -0.37 10.11
C TYR A 91 9.82 -0.65 11.60
N GLY A 92 10.57 -1.70 11.96
CA GLY A 92 10.97 -1.95 13.34
C GLY A 92 9.84 -2.31 14.29
N ALA A 93 8.78 -2.98 13.79
CA ALA A 93 7.74 -3.48 14.68
C ALA A 93 8.36 -4.34 15.80
N PRO A 94 8.00 -4.12 17.07
CA PRO A 94 8.73 -4.68 18.22
C PRO A 94 8.65 -6.21 18.28
N ASP A 95 7.56 -6.78 17.80
CA ASP A 95 7.38 -8.21 17.62
C ASP A 95 6.39 -8.50 16.46
N MET A 96 6.27 -9.76 16.09
CA MET A 96 5.38 -10.20 15.02
C MET A 96 3.90 -10.04 15.35
N LEU A 97 3.51 -10.03 16.63
CA LEU A 97 2.10 -9.83 17.02
C LEU A 97 1.70 -8.39 16.72
N ALA A 98 2.50 -7.43 17.16
CA ALA A 98 2.34 -6.01 16.87
C ALA A 98 2.34 -5.73 15.36
N ALA A 99 3.22 -6.40 14.60
CA ALA A 99 3.26 -6.28 13.15
C ALA A 99 1.98 -6.78 12.48
N VAL A 100 1.42 -7.91 12.94
CA VAL A 100 0.14 -8.45 12.44
C VAL A 100 -1.04 -7.52 12.78
N GLU A 101 -1.06 -6.96 13.99
CA GLU A 101 -2.10 -6.00 14.38
C GLU A 101 -2.04 -4.73 13.52
N ALA A 102 -0.85 -4.18 13.30
CA ALA A 102 -0.63 -3.05 12.41
C ALA A 102 -1.05 -3.37 10.97
N ALA A 103 -0.67 -4.54 10.45
CA ALA A 103 -1.03 -5.00 9.11
C ALA A 103 -2.56 -5.13 8.92
N ARG A 104 -3.28 -5.62 9.94
CA ARG A 104 -4.75 -5.66 9.94
C ARG A 104 -5.36 -4.27 10.07
N GLY A 105 -4.74 -3.36 10.81
CA GLY A 105 -5.16 -1.97 10.95
C GLY A 105 -5.07 -1.19 9.64
N ALA A 106 -4.06 -1.46 8.81
CA ALA A 106 -3.87 -0.84 7.50
C ALA A 106 -5.02 -1.10 6.51
N GLN A 107 -5.92 -2.05 6.82
CA GLN A 107 -7.16 -2.29 6.09
C GLN A 107 -8.27 -1.25 6.38
N LYS A 108 -8.25 -0.61 7.55
CA LYS A 108 -9.44 0.01 8.16
C LYS A 108 -9.72 1.47 7.80
N THR A 109 -8.99 2.10 6.89
CA THR A 109 -9.33 3.47 6.47
C THR A 109 -10.46 3.44 5.44
N GLY A 110 -11.67 3.23 5.96
CA GLY A 110 -12.94 3.34 5.26
C GLY A 110 -13.22 4.79 4.89
N GLU A 111 -12.69 5.21 3.75
CA GLU A 111 -13.30 6.16 2.82
C GLU A 111 -12.33 6.26 1.64
N PHE A 112 -12.42 5.27 0.74
CA PHE A 112 -11.70 5.32 -0.53
C PHE A 112 -12.07 6.65 -1.21
N SER A 113 -11.11 7.57 -1.30
CA SER A 113 -11.30 8.84 -2.00
C SER A 113 -11.76 8.52 -3.42
N ARG A 114 -13.05 8.79 -3.71
CA ARG A 114 -13.73 8.41 -4.96
C ARG A 114 -13.01 8.87 -6.23
N LYS A 115 -12.09 9.83 -6.14
CA LYS A 115 -11.32 10.34 -7.27
C LYS A 115 -10.27 9.37 -7.83
N ARG A 116 -9.88 8.32 -7.08
CA ARG A 116 -8.77 7.41 -7.46
C ARG A 116 -9.13 5.94 -7.42
N LEU A 117 -10.41 5.65 -7.21
CA LEU A 117 -10.96 4.33 -7.37
C LEU A 117 -11.61 4.27 -8.76
N MET A 118 -11.05 3.48 -9.67
CA MET A 118 -11.76 3.12 -10.89
C MET A 118 -12.77 2.03 -10.51
N VAL A 119 -14.06 2.41 -10.50
CA VAL A 119 -15.20 1.50 -10.33
C VAL A 119 -15.86 1.31 -11.68
#